data_AF-A0AAW2S7V8-F1
#
_entry.id   AF-A0AAW2S7V8-F1
#
_cell.length_a   1.000
_cell.length_b   1.000
_cell.length_c   1.000
_cell.angle_alpha   90.00
_cell.angle_beta   90.00
_cell.angle_gamma   90.00
#
_symmetry.space_group_name_H-M   'P 1'
#
loop_
_entity.id
_entity.type
_entity.pdbx_description
1 polymer ?
#
loop_
_entity_poly.entity_id
_entity_poly.type
_entity_poly.pdbx_seq_one_letter_code
_entity_poly.pdbx_strand_id
1 'polypeptide(L)'
;MSNLRGGQGGNPVWNEEFKFRVEYPAAGTDDRNYNYKLVLQIMDHHAFIPDHDLGQTTIYLKEVFERGVEKGEAETGVQKYRVVSTDLTYNGEIQVGVNFTTKV
;
A
#
# COMPACT_ATOMS: atom_id res chain seq x y z
N MET A 1 -16.83 -33.01 -7.37
CA MET A 1 -16.66 -32.57 -5.98
C MET A 1 -16.14 -31.14 -6.01
N SER A 2 -17.03 -30.15 -5.90
CA SER A 2 -16.71 -28.72 -5.91
C SER A 2 -16.33 -28.26 -4.51
N ASN A 3 -15.06 -27.95 -4.29
CA ASN A 3 -14.63 -27.24 -3.08
C ASN A 3 -15.02 -25.76 -3.23
N LEU A 4 -16.25 -25.44 -2.84
CA LEU A 4 -16.61 -24.06 -2.48
C LEU A 4 -15.76 -23.68 -1.26
N ARG A 5 -14.62 -23.03 -1.48
CA ARG A 5 -13.90 -22.28 -0.43
C ARG A 5 -14.68 -21.00 -0.11
N GLY A 6 -15.92 -21.14 0.32
CA GLY A 6 -16.65 -20.08 1.00
C GLY A 6 -16.15 -20.03 2.44
N GLY A 7 -15.45 -18.95 2.81
CA GLY A 7 -15.20 -18.63 4.22
C GLY A 7 -13.77 -18.80 4.75
N GLN A 8 -12.76 -18.23 4.08
CA GLN A 8 -11.56 -17.77 4.80
C GLN A 8 -11.87 -16.38 5.39
N GLY A 9 -12.79 -16.36 6.37
CA GLY A 9 -13.54 -15.17 6.75
C GLY A 9 -12.79 -14.17 7.62
N GLY A 10 -12.84 -12.91 7.21
CA GLY A 10 -12.81 -11.71 8.07
C GLY A 10 -11.46 -11.04 8.30
N ASN A 11 -10.37 -11.80 8.42
CA ASN A 11 -9.06 -11.25 8.76
C ASN A 11 -7.91 -11.96 8.02
N PRO A 12 -7.76 -11.69 6.71
CA PRO A 12 -6.64 -12.22 5.94
C PRO A 12 -5.31 -11.67 6.46
N VAL A 13 -4.27 -12.52 6.46
CA VAL A 13 -2.90 -12.14 6.80
C VAL A 13 -2.02 -12.43 5.59
N TRP A 14 -1.50 -11.37 4.97
CA TRP A 14 -0.59 -11.49 3.82
C TRP A 14 0.85 -11.79 4.26
N ASN A 15 1.40 -11.00 5.20
CA ASN A 15 2.82 -11.05 5.58
C ASN A 15 3.76 -11.01 4.35
N GLU A 16 3.42 -10.17 3.37
CA GLU A 16 4.18 -10.01 2.13
C GLU A 16 4.99 -8.70 2.14
N GLU A 17 6.15 -8.73 1.49
CA GLU A 17 7.04 -7.57 1.33
C GLU A 17 7.19 -7.26 -0.16
N PHE A 18 6.87 -6.02 -0.55
CA PHE A 18 7.05 -5.52 -1.91
C PHE A 18 8.19 -4.50 -1.94
N LYS A 19 9.10 -4.64 -2.91
CA LYS A 19 10.24 -3.71 -3.09
C LYS A 19 10.12 -2.97 -4.41
N PHE A 20 10.18 -1.65 -4.32
CA PHE A 20 10.15 -0.75 -5.46
C PHE A 20 11.44 0.05 -5.51
N ARG A 21 11.98 0.23 -6.72
CA ARG A 21 13.07 1.18 -6.96
C ARG A 21 12.40 2.50 -7.34
N VAL A 22 12.65 3.55 -6.57
CA VAL A 22 12.02 4.86 -6.77
C VAL A 22 13.09 5.93 -6.97
N GLU A 23 12.74 6.96 -7.72
CA GLU A 23 13.52 8.19 -7.84
C GLU A 23 12.79 9.29 -7.09
N TYR A 24 13.51 9.98 -6.20
CA TYR A 24 13.01 11.12 -5.47
C TYR A 24 13.92 12.31 -5.77
N PRO A 25 13.38 13.47 -6.19
CA PRO A 25 14.20 14.61 -6.57
C PRO A 25 14.97 15.16 -5.36
N ALA A 26 16.11 15.80 -5.64
CA ALA A 26 16.91 16.42 -4.61
C ALA A 26 16.12 17.54 -3.90
N ALA A 27 16.47 17.80 -2.63
CA ALA A 27 15.87 18.87 -1.85
C ALA A 27 15.96 20.22 -2.60
N GLY A 28 14.82 20.94 -2.67
CA GLY A 28 14.73 22.23 -3.37
C GLY A 28 14.30 22.16 -4.85
N THR A 29 14.05 20.96 -5.39
CA THR A 29 13.41 20.81 -6.71
C THR A 29 11.91 21.03 -6.59
N ASP A 30 11.27 21.65 -7.58
CA ASP A 30 9.81 21.83 -7.58
C ASP A 30 9.11 20.49 -7.70
N ASP A 31 8.54 20.01 -6.59
CA ASP A 31 7.92 18.70 -6.48
C ASP A 31 6.38 18.75 -6.55
N ARG A 32 5.80 19.92 -6.81
CA ARG A 32 4.34 20.16 -6.80
C ARG A 32 3.54 19.29 -7.77
N ASN A 33 4.17 18.79 -8.83
CA ASN A 33 3.53 17.91 -9.81
C ASN A 33 3.72 16.42 -9.52
N TYR A 34 4.49 16.05 -8.49
CA TYR A 34 4.73 14.65 -8.14
C TYR A 34 3.74 14.18 -7.09
N ASN A 35 3.09 13.05 -7.38
CA ASN A 35 2.22 12.36 -6.45
C ASN A 35 2.97 11.16 -5.86
N TYR A 36 3.69 11.38 -4.76
CA TYR A 36 4.35 10.31 -4.01
C TYR A 36 3.31 9.54 -3.20
N LYS A 37 2.63 8.59 -3.85
CA LYS A 37 1.63 7.74 -3.22
C LYS A 37 1.81 6.28 -3.60
N LEU A 38 1.56 5.40 -2.63
CA LEU A 38 1.38 3.97 -2.85
C LEU A 38 -0.12 3.69 -2.78
N VAL A 39 -0.65 3.09 -3.85
CA VAL A 39 -2.04 2.63 -3.89
C VAL A 39 -2.02 1.12 -3.78
N LEU A 40 -2.70 0.59 -2.77
CA LEU A 40 -2.89 -0.84 -2.58
C LEU A 40 -4.34 -1.16 -2.87
N GLN A 41 -4.59 -1.90 -3.94
CA GLN A 41 -5.91 -2.38 -4.31
C GLN A 41 -6.09 -3.80 -3.74
N ILE A 42 -7.19 -4.02 -3.04
CA ILE A 42 -7.52 -5.28 -2.40
C ILE A 42 -8.46 -6.04 -3.32
N MET A 43 -8.02 -7.20 -3.77
CA MET A 43 -8.76 -8.02 -4.71
C MET A 43 -9.21 -9.32 -4.04
N ASP A 44 -10.46 -9.71 -4.28
CA ASP A 44 -10.97 -11.03 -3.92
C ASP A 44 -10.63 -12.03 -5.04
N HIS A 45 -9.64 -12.87 -4.78
CA HIS A 45 -9.16 -13.83 -5.75
C HIS A 45 -10.03 -15.09 -5.78
N HIS A 46 -10.54 -15.43 -6.97
CA HIS A 46 -11.32 -16.63 -7.19
C HIS A 46 -10.64 -17.52 -8.22
N ALA A 47 -10.63 -18.84 -7.98
CA ALA A 47 -9.95 -19.81 -8.85
C ALA A 47 -10.55 -19.92 -10.27
N PHE A 48 -11.79 -19.46 -10.49
CA PHE A 48 -12.53 -19.65 -11.74
C PHE A 48 -13.31 -18.42 -12.21
N ILE A 49 -13.27 -17.32 -11.46
CA ILE A 49 -13.98 -16.07 -11.74
C ILE A 49 -12.94 -14.96 -11.72
N PRO A 50 -13.03 -13.94 -12.59
CA PRO A 50 -12.16 -12.77 -12.51
C PRO A 50 -12.17 -12.17 -11.10
N ASP A 51 -11.00 -11.70 -10.68
CA ASP A 51 -10.84 -11.08 -9.37
C ASP A 51 -11.77 -9.88 -9.22
N HIS A 52 -12.39 -9.77 -8.05
CA HIS A 52 -13.30 -8.68 -7.73
C HIS A 52 -12.60 -7.63 -6.87
N ASP A 53 -12.73 -6.36 -7.22
CA ASP A 53 -12.19 -5.25 -6.44
C ASP A 53 -12.99 -5.03 -5.16
N LEU A 54 -12.33 -5.20 -4.01
CA LEU A 54 -12.91 -4.96 -2.68
C LEU A 54 -12.67 -3.54 -2.18
N GLY A 55 -11.90 -2.74 -2.91
CA GLY A 55 -11.52 -1.38 -2.56
C GLY A 55 -10.02 -1.19 -2.48
N GLN A 56 -9.61 0.02 -2.12
CA GLN A 56 -8.22 0.41 -2.12
C GLN A 56 -7.85 1.22 -0.88
N THR A 57 -6.57 1.29 -0.60
CA THR A 57 -6.00 2.27 0.31
C THR A 57 -4.89 3.08 -0.37
N THR A 58 -4.75 4.33 0.02
CA THR A 58 -3.72 5.25 -0.49
C THR A 58 -2.83 5.69 0.66
N ILE A 59 -1.53 5.44 0.53
CA ILE A 59 -0.50 5.82 1.50
C ILE A 59 0.35 6.91 0.86
N TYR A 60 0.41 8.08 1.50
CA TYR A 60 1.24 9.20 1.04
C TYR A 60 2.67 9.03 1.55
N LEU A 61 3.64 9.06 0.63
CA LEU A 61 5.04 8.72 0.89
C LEU A 61 5.97 9.93 0.97
N LYS A 62 5.47 11.14 0.73
CA LYS A 62 6.29 12.36 0.66
C LYS A 62 7.16 12.54 1.91
N GLU A 63 6.56 12.52 3.10
CA GLU A 63 7.30 12.70 4.36
C GLU A 63 8.34 11.58 4.59
N VAL A 64 8.01 10.33 4.21
CA VAL A 64 8.93 9.19 4.32
C VAL A 64 10.15 9.40 3.43
N PHE A 65 9.93 9.88 2.20
CA PHE A 65 11.03 10.18 1.28
C PHE A 65 11.87 11.37 1.73
N GLU A 66 11.25 12.48 2.14
CA GLU A 66 11.96 13.65 2.67
C GLU A 66 12.89 13.25 3.83
N ARG A 67 12.35 12.55 4.82
CA ARG A 67 13.11 12.08 5.98
C ARG A 67 14.21 11.10 5.60
N GLY A 68 13.94 10.21 4.65
CA GLY A 68 14.90 9.20 4.25
C GLY A 68 16.04 9.75 3.39
N VAL A 69 15.78 10.78 2.58
CA VAL A 69 16.84 11.49 1.85
C VAL A 69 17.74 12.25 2.82
N GLU A 70 17.19 12.84 3.88
CA GLU A 70 17.97 13.53 4.91
C GLU A 70 18.81 12.58 5.79
N LYS A 71 18.26 11.42 6.18
CA LYS A 71 18.87 10.53 7.19
C LYS A 71 19.47 9.24 6.62
N GLY A 72 19.28 8.96 5.34
CA GLY A 72 19.64 7.69 4.69
C GLY A 72 18.54 6.63 4.75
N GLU A 73 17.64 6.71 5.74
CA GLU A 73 16.51 5.79 5.90
C GLU A 73 15.32 6.47 6.60
N ALA A 74 14.12 5.93 6.37
CA ALA A 74 12.91 6.31 7.07
C ALA A 74 11.90 5.16 7.11
N GLU A 75 11.15 5.06 8.21
CA GLU A 75 10.08 4.09 8.38
C GLU A 75 8.86 4.68 9.09
N THR A 76 7.70 4.09 8.83
CA THR A 76 6.41 4.49 9.42
C THR A 76 5.97 3.58 10.57
N GLY A 77 6.66 2.45 10.79
CA GLY A 77 6.12 1.32 11.56
C GLY A 77 4.87 0.72 10.90
N VAL A 78 4.37 -0.40 11.44
CA VAL A 78 3.12 -1.03 10.96
C VAL A 78 1.93 -0.19 11.41
N GLN A 79 1.19 0.36 10.45
CA GLN A 79 0.01 1.20 10.69
C GLN A 79 -1.23 0.60 10.04
N LYS A 80 -2.40 0.94 10.60
CA LYS A 80 -3.69 0.57 10.04
C LYS A 80 -4.13 1.61 9.02
N TYR A 81 -4.47 1.15 7.83
CA TYR A 81 -5.01 1.96 6.76
C TYR A 81 -6.42 1.50 6.41
N ARG A 82 -7.33 2.46 6.22
CA ARG A 82 -8.70 2.16 5.78
C ARG A 82 -8.69 1.73 4.32
N VAL A 83 -9.45 0.70 4.03
CA VAL A 83 -9.78 0.25 2.68
C VAL A 83 -11.16 0.81 2.34
N VAL A 84 -11.25 1.50 1.22
CA VAL A 84 -12.49 2.12 0.76
C VAL A 84 -12.78 1.74 -0.68
N SER A 85 -14.06 1.56 -1.02
CA SER A 85 -14.51 1.40 -2.41
C SER A 85 -14.46 2.72 -3.18
N THR A 86 -14.77 2.65 -4.47
CA THR A 86 -14.80 3.79 -5.39
C THR A 86 -15.80 4.88 -5.00
N ASP A 87 -16.88 4.52 -4.31
CA ASP A 87 -17.89 5.42 -3.74
C ASP A 87 -17.52 5.95 -2.34
N LEU A 88 -16.29 5.68 -1.87
CA LEU A 88 -15.76 6.04 -0.55
C LEU A 88 -16.40 5.29 0.63
N THR A 89 -17.16 4.23 0.37
CA THR A 89 -17.69 3.36 1.43
C THR A 89 -16.55 2.58 2.09
N TYR A 90 -16.59 2.48 3.42
CA TYR A 90 -15.57 1.77 4.20
C TYR A 90 -15.76 0.25 4.10
N ASN A 91 -14.70 -0.46 3.68
CA ASN A 91 -14.72 -1.91 3.46
C ASN A 91 -13.74 -2.69 4.37
N GLY A 92 -13.07 -2.01 5.30
CA GLY A 92 -12.20 -2.64 6.28
C GLY A 92 -10.86 -1.93 6.48
N GLU A 93 -9.91 -2.65 7.05
CA GLU A 93 -8.57 -2.15 7.36
C GLU A 93 -7.49 -3.12 6.85
N ILE A 94 -6.34 -2.58 6.47
CA ILE A 94 -5.12 -3.33 6.21
C ILE A 94 -3.98 -2.76 7.07
N GLN A 95 -3.10 -3.65 7.54
CA GLN A 95 -1.88 -3.27 8.26
C GLN A 95 -0.69 -3.24 7.31
N VAL A 96 -0.02 -2.09 7.21
CA VAL A 96 1.12 -1.89 6.30
C VAL A 96 2.22 -1.16 7.04
N GLY A 97 3.45 -1.65 6.90
CA GLY A 97 4.66 -0.92 7.27
C GLY A 97 5.34 -0.42 6.00
N VAL A 98 5.84 0.81 6.03
CA VAL A 98 6.66 1.36 4.94
C VAL A 98 8.06 1.59 5.48
N ASN A 99 9.05 1.10 4.73
CA ASN A 99 10.46 1.39 4.93
C ASN A 99 11.03 1.92 3.60
N PHE A 100 11.80 2.99 3.69
CA PHE A 100 12.54 3.57 2.60
C PHE A 100 14.01 3.74 2.98
N THR A 101 14.90 3.30 2.11
CA THR A 101 16.35 3.43 2.25
C THR A 101 16.94 4.04 0.98
N THR A 102 17.80 5.04 1.11
CA THR A 102 18.53 5.55 -0.04
C THR A 102 19.61 4.55 -0.45
N LYS A 103 19.81 4.39 -1.77
CA LYS A 103 20.99 3.68 -2.26
C LYS A 103 22.16 4.65 -2.21
N VAL A 104 23.15 4.31 -1.40
CA VAL A 104 24.48 4.93 -1.40
C VAL A 104 25.23 4.50 -2.65
#